data_AF-A0A7W1MCQ8-F1
#
_entry.id   AF-A0A7W1MCQ8-F1
#
_cell.length_a   1.000
_cell.length_b   1.000
_cell.length_c   1.000
_cell.angle_alpha   90.00
_cell.angle_beta   90.00
_cell.angle_gamma   90.00
#
_symmetry.space_group_name_H-M   'P 1'
#
loop_
_entity.id
_entity.type
_entity.pdbx_description
1 polymer ?
#
loop_
_entity_poly.entity_id
_entity_poly.type
_entity_poly.pdbx_seq_one_letter_code
_entity_poly.pdbx_strand_id
1 'polypeptide(L)'
;MQYSIEVITLSSQKEMLNFLKEYETYTLFLLGNYENYGPILSDALYSGNFKLIRSQGQVVGVFALLGKVICLLKQYCKSLFLILL
;
A
#
# COMPACT_ATOMS: atom_id res chain seq x y z
N MET A 1 18.11 7.74 -8.95
CA MET A 1 16.86 6.95 -9.11
C MET A 1 15.70 7.87 -8.79
N GLN A 2 14.76 8.04 -9.71
CA GLN A 2 13.59 8.90 -9.49
C GLN A 2 12.42 8.02 -9.04
N TYR A 3 11.87 8.34 -7.86
CA TYR A 3 10.69 7.68 -7.31
C TYR A 3 9.48 8.61 -7.45
N SER A 4 8.31 8.04 -7.78
CA SER A 4 7.02 8.74 -7.70
C SER A 4 6.13 8.05 -6.66
N ILE A 5 5.30 8.85 -6.00
CA ILE A 5 4.21 8.36 -5.16
C ILE A 5 2.90 8.70 -5.86
N GLU A 6 2.07 7.69 -6.08
CA GLU A 6 0.82 7.78 -6.82
C GLU A 6 -0.36 7.40 -5.94
N VAL A 7 -1.49 8.08 -6.12
CA VAL A 7 -2.77 7.68 -5.54
C VAL A 7 -3.29 6.47 -6.28
N ILE A 8 -3.89 5.52 -5.56
CA ILE A 8 -4.54 4.38 -6.21
C ILE A 8 -5.77 4.85 -6.99
N THR A 9 -5.70 4.69 -8.31
CA THR A 9 -6.82 4.81 -9.25
C THR A 9 -7.38 3.42 -9.57
N LEU A 10 -8.57 3.35 -10.16
CA LEU A 10 -9.16 2.10 -10.68
C LEU A 10 -8.20 1.33 -11.61
N SER A 11 -7.46 2.03 -12.47
CA SER A 11 -6.49 1.40 -13.37
C SER A 11 -5.28 0.79 -12.64
N SER A 12 -4.87 1.38 -11.52
CA SER A 12 -3.71 0.94 -10.74
C SER A 12 -4.01 -0.12 -9.66
N GLN A 13 -5.30 -0.35 -9.34
CA GLN A 13 -5.71 -1.30 -8.29
C GLN A 13 -5.21 -2.72 -8.56
N LYS A 14 -5.30 -3.16 -9.82
CA LYS A 14 -4.84 -4.50 -10.21
C LYS A 14 -3.33 -4.66 -9.99
N GLU A 15 -2.54 -3.65 -10.35
CA GLU A 15 -1.09 -3.66 -10.14
C GLU A 15 -0.73 -3.67 -8.65
N MET A 16 -1.41 -2.84 -7.84
CA MET A 16 -1.24 -2.82 -6.40
C MET A 16 -1.55 -4.17 -5.77
N LEU A 17 -2.68 -4.79 -6.12
CA LEU A 17 -3.08 -6.10 -5.60
C LEU A 17 -2.10 -7.19 -6.00
N ASN A 18 -1.63 -7.18 -7.25
CA ASN A 18 -0.62 -8.13 -7.70
C ASN A 18 0.69 -7.98 -6.92
N PHE A 19 1.14 -6.73 -6.70
CA PHE A 19 2.32 -6.46 -5.89
C PHE A 19 2.13 -6.93 -4.44
N LEU A 20 1.00 -6.63 -3.80
CA LEU A 20 0.75 -7.07 -2.43
C LEU A 20 0.72 -8.61 -2.33
N LYS A 21 0.12 -9.31 -3.28
CA LYS A 21 0.07 -10.78 -3.33
C LYS A 21 1.43 -11.43 -3.55
N GLU A 22 2.33 -10.79 -4.31
CA GLU A 22 3.71 -11.28 -4.46
C GLU A 22 4.44 -11.34 -3.11
N TYR A 23 4.06 -10.48 -2.17
CA TYR A 23 4.62 -10.39 -0.82
C TYR A 23 3.60 -10.74 0.27
N GLU A 24 2.63 -11.62 -0.04
CA GLU A 24 1.44 -11.92 0.79
C GLU A 24 1.77 -12.11 2.28
N THR A 25 2.82 -12.87 2.59
CA THR A 25 3.27 -13.15 3.97
C THR A 25 3.51 -11.89 4.81
N TYR A 26 3.87 -10.76 4.18
CA TYR A 26 4.14 -9.49 4.83
C TYR A 26 3.04 -8.45 4.60
N THR A 27 2.06 -8.73 3.75
CA THR A 27 1.04 -7.76 3.31
C THR A 27 -0.37 -8.15 3.73
N LEU A 28 -0.57 -9.24 4.46
CA LEU A 28 -1.89 -9.67 4.95
C LEU A 28 -2.70 -8.53 5.58
N PHE A 29 -2.05 -7.67 6.37
CA PHE A 29 -2.71 -6.48 6.92
C PHE A 29 -3.21 -5.54 5.83
N LEU A 30 -2.36 -5.20 4.85
CA LEU A 30 -2.72 -4.29 3.74
C LEU A 30 -3.77 -4.90 2.81
N LEU A 31 -3.70 -6.21 2.54
CA LEU A 31 -4.69 -6.94 1.74
C LEU A 31 -6.05 -6.94 2.45
N GLY A 32 -6.09 -7.34 3.72
CA GLY A 32 -7.33 -7.33 4.50
C GLY A 32 -7.90 -5.91 4.64
N ASN A 33 -7.05 -4.91 4.84
CA ASN A 33 -7.47 -3.51 4.90
C ASN A 33 -8.15 -3.06 3.61
N TYR A 34 -7.51 -3.35 2.46
CA TYR A 34 -8.05 -3.01 1.15
C TYR A 34 -9.37 -3.75 0.85
N GLU A 35 -9.47 -5.04 1.17
CA GLU A 35 -10.69 -5.82 0.93
C GLU A 35 -11.89 -5.31 1.74
N ASN A 36 -11.66 -4.85 2.97
CA ASN A 36 -12.74 -4.40 3.85
C ASN A 36 -13.13 -2.93 3.63
N TYR A 37 -12.18 -2.06 3.28
CA TYR A 37 -12.41 -0.61 3.28
C TYR A 37 -12.10 0.08 1.94
N GLY A 38 -11.47 -0.63 1.00
CA GLY A 38 -11.01 -0.07 -0.26
C GLY A 38 -9.74 0.77 -0.13
N PRO A 39 -9.31 1.43 -1.23
CA PRO A 39 -8.06 2.20 -1.27
C PRO A 39 -8.15 3.63 -0.74
N ILE A 40 -9.34 4.13 -0.46
CA ILE A 40 -9.60 5.52 -0.10
C ILE A 40 -9.96 5.59 1.39
N LEU A 41 -9.43 6.60 2.07
CA LEU A 41 -9.79 6.85 3.46
C LEU A 41 -11.30 7.08 3.59
N SER A 42 -11.90 6.43 4.57
CA SER A 42 -13.30 6.56 4.95
C SER A 42 -13.42 6.72 6.48
N ASP A 43 -14.64 6.89 6.99
CA ASP A 43 -14.86 7.05 8.43
C ASP A 43 -14.60 5.76 9.25
N ALA A 44 -14.31 4.64 8.59
CA ALA A 44 -13.96 3.41 9.28
C ALA A 44 -12.59 3.53 9.98
N LEU A 45 -12.51 3.00 11.21
CA LEU A 45 -11.34 3.11 12.10
C LEU A 45 -10.03 2.65 11.45
N TYR A 46 -10.11 1.63 10.61
CA TYR A 46 -8.99 1.05 9.90
C TYR A 46 -9.02 1.33 8.41
N SER A 47 -9.77 2.33 7.92
CA SER A 47 -9.66 2.68 6.50
C SER A 47 -8.25 3.21 6.20
N GLY A 48 -7.70 2.80 5.06
CA GLY A 48 -6.37 3.20 4.62
C GLY A 48 -6.43 4.03 3.35
N ASN A 49 -5.70 5.14 3.32
CA ASN A 49 -5.41 5.85 2.08
C ASN A 49 -4.19 5.21 1.40
N PHE A 50 -4.44 4.32 0.44
CA PHE A 50 -3.38 3.58 -0.23
C PHE A 50 -2.62 4.47 -1.23
N LYS A 51 -1.33 4.17 -1.36
CA LYS A 51 -0.38 4.81 -2.26
C LYS A 51 0.55 3.77 -2.87
N LEU A 52 0.87 3.97 -4.14
CA LEU A 52 1.87 3.21 -4.87
C LEU A 52 3.17 4.00 -4.93
N ILE A 53 4.29 3.31 -4.79
CA ILE A 53 5.62 3.86 -5.08
C ILE A 53 6.09 3.25 -6.39
N ARG A 54 6.42 4.10 -7.37
CA ARG A 54 7.04 3.64 -8.61
C ARG A 54 8.48 4.11 -8.75
N SER A 55 9.25 3.32 -9.48
CA SER A 55 10.56 3.67 -10.00
C SER A 55 10.67 3.11 -11.42
N GLN A 56 11.04 3.97 -12.38
CA GLN A 56 11.20 3.55 -13.79
C GLN A 56 9.96 2.81 -14.35
N GLY A 57 8.76 3.25 -13.96
CA GLY A 57 7.48 2.66 -14.38
C GLY A 57 7.06 1.40 -13.60
N GLN A 58 7.95 0.80 -12.81
CA GLN A 58 7.66 -0.40 -12.04
C GLN A 58 7.18 -0.07 -10.63
N VAL A 59 6.27 -0.88 -10.09
CA VAL A 59 5.85 -0.80 -8.69
C VAL A 59 6.96 -1.36 -7.81
N VAL A 60 7.46 -0.53 -6.88
CA VAL A 60 8.54 -0.88 -5.96
C VAL A 60 8.11 -0.84 -4.49
N GLY A 61 6.86 -0.45 -4.24
CA GLY A 61 6.29 -0.41 -2.90
C GLY A 61 4.82 -0.02 -2.90
N VAL A 62 4.14 -0.41 -1.82
CA VAL A 62 2.76 -0.01 -1.52
C VAL A 62 2.72 0.37 -0.06
N PHE A 63 2.02 1.45 0.26
CA PHE A 63 1.77 1.84 1.64
C PHE A 63 0.34 2.36 1.81
N ALA A 64 -0.16 2.31 3.04
CA ALA A 64 -1.44 2.88 3.42
C ALA A 64 -1.24 3.88 4.56
N LEU A 65 -1.86 5.06 4.44
CA LEU A 65 -1.99 6.00 5.53
C LEU A 65 -3.30 5.72 6.25
N LEU A 66 -3.21 5.15 7.44
CA LEU A 66 -4.30 5.03 8.40
C LEU A 66 -4.31 6.31 9.24
N GLY A 67 -5.45 6.70 9.82
CA GLY A 67 -5.64 8.02 10.43
C GLY A 67 -4.52 8.54 11.37
N LYS A 68 -3.80 7.66 12.07
CA LYS A 68 -2.59 8.00 12.86
C LYS A 68 -1.38 7.09 12.60
N VAL A 69 -1.44 6.22 11.59
CA VAL A 69 -0.44 5.17 11.39
C VAL A 69 -0.12 5.00 9.92
N ILE A 70 1.15 4.87 9.56
CA ILE A 70 1.60 4.59 8.20
C ILE A 70 2.05 3.13 8.14
N CYS A 71 1.47 2.34 7.23
CA CYS A 71 1.91 0.97 6.95
C CYS A 71 2.62 0.94 5.60
N LEU A 72 3.92 0.66 5.55
CA LEU A 72 4.76 0.71 4.34
C LEU A 72 5.40 -0.65 4.02
N LEU A 73 5.29 -1.08 2.76
CA LEU A 73 6.03 -2.22 2.22
C LEU A 73 6.98 -1.75 1.11
N LYS A 74 8.24 -2.18 1.16
CA LYS A 74 9.28 -1.80 0.20
C LYS A 74 9.93 -3.03 -0.40
N GLN A 75 10.05 -3.10 -1.73
CA GLN A 75 10.62 -4.26 -2.44
C GLN A 75 12.01 -4.72 -1.94
N TYR A 76 12.87 -3.80 -1.50
CA TYR A 76 14.23 -4.12 -1.02
C TYR A 76 14.31 -4.57 0.44
N CYS A 77 13.24 -4.34 1.23
CA CYS A 77 13.11 -4.88 2.58
C CYS A 77 11.91 -5.79 2.57
N LYS A 78 12.11 -7.12 2.62
CA LYS A 78 11.06 -8.13 2.78
C LYS A 78 10.38 -8.03 4.17
N SER A 79 10.00 -6.84 4.60
CA SER A 79 9.50 -6.51 5.92
C SER A 79 8.51 -5.35 5.79
N LEU A 80 7.32 -5.55 6.33
CA LEU A 80 6.33 -4.49 6.52
C LEU A 80 6.83 -3.55 7.61
N PHE A 81 6.92 -2.27 7.30
CA PHE A 81 7.22 -1.22 8.26
C PHE A 81 5.92 -0.57 8.72
N LEU A 82 5.58 -0.74 9.99
CA LEU A 82 4.56 0.03 10.65
C LEU A 82 5.22 1.25 11.30
N ILE A 83 4.92 2.44 10.80
CA ILE A 83 5.37 3.71 11.38
C ILE A 83 4.16 4.33 12.08
N LEU A 84 4.16 4.28 13.42
CA LEU A 84 3.24 5.06 14.24
C LEU A 84 3.78 6.49 14.31
N LEU A 85 2.96 7.47 13.89
CA LEU A 85 3.27 8.91 13.98
C LEU A 85 2.66 9.53 15.25
#